data_AF-A0A5E4TID7-F1
#
_entry.id   AF-A0A5E4TID7-F1
#
_cell.length_a   1.000
_cell.length_b   1.000
_cell.length_c   1.000
_cell.angle_alpha   90.00
_cell.angle_beta   90.00
_cell.angle_gamma   90.00
#
_symmetry.space_group_name_H-M   'P 1'
#
loop_
_entity.id
_entity.type
_entity.pdbx_description
1 polymer ?
#
loop_
_entity_poly.entity_id
_entity_poly.type
_entity_poly.pdbx_seq_one_letter_code
_entity_poly.pdbx_strand_id
1 'polypeptide(L)'
;MHDLHPFHNVVSELLRHIGFAAFEPAPDQEVVSLDVEDGMSVHFGAIDQASWFMLAEFTDAITSDSLLVALQANHLRADAIQPVFSLNDDGVLNCWVKMPLFGQDRSTLADAFGELLDVAQAMPKAA
;
A
#
# COMPACT_ATOMS: atom_id res chain seq x y z
N MET A 1 8.86 18.84 13.50
CA MET A 1 7.46 18.43 13.28
C MET A 1 7.28 18.34 11.79
N HIS A 2 7.04 17.14 11.27
CA HIS A 2 6.86 16.88 9.86
C HIS A 2 5.50 17.45 9.45
N ASP A 3 5.44 18.27 8.40
CA ASP A 3 4.13 18.67 7.87
C ASP A 3 3.52 17.46 7.15
N LEU A 4 2.43 16.93 7.70
CA LEU A 4 1.70 15.77 7.18
C LEU A 4 0.51 16.17 6.31
N HIS A 5 0.18 17.47 6.22
CA HIS A 5 -0.96 17.93 5.45
C HIS A 5 -0.90 17.50 3.97
N PRO A 6 0.26 17.52 3.28
CA PRO A 6 0.32 17.04 1.90
C PRO A 6 -0.01 15.55 1.79
N PHE A 7 0.47 14.72 2.72
CA PHE A 7 0.17 13.30 2.77
C PHE A 7 -1.31 13.04 3.02
N HIS A 8 -1.89 13.71 4.03
CA HIS A 8 -3.32 13.62 4.33
C HIS A 8 -4.20 14.00 3.15
N ASN A 9 -3.81 15.03 2.39
CA ASN A 9 -4.53 15.45 1.19
C ASN A 9 -4.51 14.37 0.11
N VAL A 10 -3.33 13.81 -0.21
CA VAL A 10 -3.19 12.77 -1.24
C VAL A 10 -4.02 11.52 -0.88
N VAL A 11 -3.92 11.04 0.37
CA VAL A 11 -4.70 9.88 0.81
C VAL A 11 -6.20 10.20 0.78
N SER A 12 -6.62 11.38 1.24
CA SER A 12 -8.03 11.81 1.19
C SER A 12 -8.59 11.85 -0.22
N GLU A 13 -7.80 12.32 -1.19
CA GLU A 13 -8.20 12.33 -2.59
C GLU A 13 -8.36 10.93 -3.17
N LEU A 14 -7.41 10.03 -2.86
CA LEU A 14 -7.47 8.63 -3.27
C LEU A 14 -8.70 7.93 -2.66
N LEU A 15 -8.89 8.02 -1.35
CA LEU A 15 -10.01 7.38 -0.65
C LEU A 15 -11.37 7.87 -1.17
N ARG A 16 -11.51 9.18 -1.38
CA ARG A 16 -12.73 9.74 -1.96
C ARG A 16 -12.95 9.24 -3.40
N HIS A 17 -11.88 9.02 -4.17
CA HIS A 17 -12.00 8.52 -5.54
C HIS A 17 -12.59 7.11 -5.61
N ILE A 18 -12.26 6.25 -4.64
CA ILE A 18 -12.78 4.88 -4.52
C ILE A 18 -14.08 4.78 -3.71
N GLY A 19 -14.66 5.92 -3.30
CA GLY A 19 -16.00 5.99 -2.71
C GLY A 19 -16.06 6.04 -1.18
N PHE A 20 -14.93 6.13 -0.49
CA PHE A 20 -14.93 6.40 0.95
C PHE A 20 -15.36 7.84 1.24
N ALA A 21 -15.95 8.05 2.42
CA ALA A 21 -16.24 9.38 2.92
C ALA A 21 -14.93 10.17 3.14
N ALA A 22 -15.04 11.50 3.16
CA ALA A 22 -13.94 12.32 3.65
C ALA A 22 -13.62 11.91 5.08
N PHE A 23 -12.33 11.68 5.36
CA PHE A 23 -11.84 11.42 6.70
C PHE A 23 -11.03 12.63 7.18
N GLU A 24 -11.08 12.91 8.48
CA GLU A 24 -10.29 13.96 9.11
C GLU A 24 -9.16 13.30 9.91
N PRO A 25 -7.94 13.22 9.38
CA PRO A 25 -6.82 12.66 10.13
C PRO A 25 -6.43 13.55 11.30
N ALA A 26 -5.90 12.94 12.36
CA ALA A 26 -5.22 13.72 13.39
C ALA A 26 -3.97 14.42 12.79
N PRO A 27 -3.58 15.61 13.29
CA PRO A 27 -2.47 16.38 12.70
C PRO A 27 -1.13 15.64 12.66
N ASP A 28 -0.92 14.69 13.57
CA ASP A 28 0.26 13.85 13.73
C ASP A 28 0.06 12.41 13.22
N GLN A 29 -1.05 12.13 12.52
CA GLN A 29 -1.35 10.79 12.03
C GLN A 29 -0.48 10.44 10.83
N GLU A 30 0.57 9.65 11.06
CA GLU A 30 1.51 9.22 10.01
C GLU A 30 1.02 8.03 9.19
N VAL A 31 0.05 7.27 9.71
CA VAL A 31 -0.53 6.08 9.06
C VAL A 31 -2.06 6.15 9.04
N VAL A 32 -2.64 5.87 7.88
CA VAL A 32 -4.08 5.69 7.67
C VAL A 32 -4.31 4.26 7.22
N SER A 33 -5.21 3.54 7.89
CA SER A 33 -5.46 2.12 7.62
C SER A 33 -6.89 1.89 7.15
N LEU A 34 -7.08 0.94 6.25
CA LEU A 34 -8.35 0.40 5.83
C LEU A 34 -8.35 -1.11 6.06
N ASP A 35 -9.41 -1.61 6.67
CA ASP A 35 -9.68 -3.05 6.65
C ASP A 35 -10.34 -3.38 5.32
N VAL A 36 -9.76 -4.33 4.59
CA VAL A 36 -10.31 -4.83 3.32
C VAL A 36 -10.87 -6.23 3.59
N GLU A 37 -11.99 -6.56 2.95
CA GLU A 37 -12.51 -7.93 2.99
C GLU A 37 -11.45 -8.90 2.42
N ASP A 38 -11.50 -10.18 2.81
CA ASP A 38 -10.60 -11.25 2.35
C ASP A 38 -9.18 -11.33 2.94
N GLY A 39 -9.00 -10.94 4.20
CA GLY A 39 -7.81 -11.29 4.99
C GLY A 39 -6.59 -10.39 4.71
N MET A 40 -6.84 -9.13 4.35
CA MET A 40 -5.80 -8.12 4.19
C MET A 40 -6.22 -6.78 4.80
N SER A 41 -5.25 -6.08 5.37
CA SER A 41 -5.40 -4.66 5.74
C SER A 41 -4.54 -3.82 4.80
N VAL A 42 -5.03 -2.64 4.44
CA VAL A 42 -4.27 -1.71 3.60
C VAL A 42 -3.89 -0.48 4.39
N HIS A 43 -2.60 -0.15 4.36
CA HIS A 43 -2.01 0.96 5.08
C HIS A 43 -1.44 1.97 4.11
N PHE A 44 -1.71 3.24 4.40
CA PHE A 44 -1.10 4.40 3.77
C PHE A 44 -0.19 5.04 4.81
N GLY A 45 1.08 5.23 4.50
CA GLY A 45 2.02 5.81 5.47
C GLY A 45 2.92 6.87 4.88
N ALA A 46 3.17 7.91 5.67
CA ALA A 46 4.20 8.90 5.37
C ALA A 46 5.60 8.30 5.58
N ILE A 47 6.54 8.57 4.67
CA ILE A 47 7.96 8.17 4.82
C ILE A 47 8.79 9.41 5.19
N ASP A 48 8.69 10.42 4.33
CA ASP A 48 9.45 11.67 4.45
C ASP A 48 8.65 12.82 3.79
N GLN A 49 9.29 13.97 3.56
CA GLN A 49 8.63 15.15 2.99
C GLN A 49 8.42 15.05 1.47
N ALA A 50 8.90 13.98 0.84
CA ALA A 50 8.87 13.79 -0.61
C ALA A 50 8.17 12.49 -1.03
N SER A 51 7.90 11.58 -0.09
CA SER A 51 7.38 10.26 -0.39
C SER A 51 6.51 9.66 0.71
N TRP A 52 5.64 8.76 0.26
CA TRP A 52 4.70 7.99 1.06
C TRP A 52 4.60 6.58 0.49
N PHE A 53 3.90 5.67 1.18
CA PHE A 53 3.67 4.32 0.69
C PHE A 53 2.21 3.90 0.79
N MET A 54 1.86 2.93 -0.05
CA MET A 54 0.69 2.07 0.10
C MET A 54 1.20 0.66 0.40
N LEU A 55 0.58 -0.03 1.34
CA LEU A 55 0.99 -1.37 1.79
C LEU A 55 -0.25 -2.23 2.04
N ALA A 56 -0.34 -3.38 1.39
CA ALA A 56 -1.27 -4.45 1.72
C ALA A 56 -0.58 -5.44 2.66
N GLU A 57 -1.05 -5.51 3.89
CA GLU A 57 -0.60 -6.46 4.92
C GLU A 57 -1.51 -7.69 4.90
N PHE A 58 -0.90 -8.87 4.86
CA PHE A 58 -1.64 -10.13 4.86
C PHE A 58 -1.92 -10.56 6.30
N THR A 59 -3.19 -10.74 6.66
CA THR A 59 -3.57 -11.16 8.02
C THR A 59 -3.58 -12.67 8.19
N ASP A 60 -3.58 -13.41 7.09
CA ASP A 60 -3.64 -14.87 7.07
C ASP A 60 -2.26 -15.51 7.28
N ALA A 61 -2.26 -16.76 7.72
CA ALA A 61 -1.04 -17.53 7.86
C ALA A 61 -0.35 -17.73 6.49
N ILE A 62 0.91 -17.34 6.42
CA ILE A 62 1.72 -17.44 5.20
C ILE A 62 2.41 -18.80 5.12
N THR A 63 2.36 -19.42 3.94
CA THR A 63 3.04 -20.69 3.67
C THR A 63 4.42 -20.46 3.03
N SER A 64 5.32 -21.45 3.10
CA SER A 64 6.61 -21.39 2.39
C SER A 64 6.46 -21.21 0.87
N ASP A 65 5.40 -21.75 0.28
CA ASP A 65 5.11 -21.60 -1.15
C ASP A 65 4.72 -20.15 -1.46
N SER A 66 3.91 -19.52 -0.60
CA SER A 66 3.58 -18.10 -0.69
C SER A 66 4.85 -17.24 -0.62
N LEU A 67 5.79 -17.55 0.28
CA LEU A 67 7.07 -16.81 0.35
C LEU A 67 7.92 -16.95 -0.92
N LEU A 68 7.95 -18.14 -1.52
CA LEU A 68 8.69 -18.36 -2.76
C LEU A 68 8.09 -17.55 -3.92
N VAL A 69 6.76 -17.53 -4.03
CA VAL A 69 6.05 -16.74 -5.05
C VAL A 69 6.27 -15.24 -4.84
N ALA A 70 6.18 -14.75 -3.59
CA ALA A 70 6.47 -13.36 -3.25
C ALA A 70 7.90 -12.95 -3.66
N LEU A 71 8.89 -13.81 -3.38
CA LEU A 71 10.28 -13.54 -3.77
C LEU A 71 10.45 -13.47 -5.29
N GLN A 72 9.77 -14.35 -6.04
CA GLN A 72 9.82 -14.35 -7.51
C GLN A 72 9.14 -13.11 -8.10
N ALA A 73 8.06 -12.63 -7.48
CA ALA A 73 7.35 -11.42 -7.91
C ALA A 73 8.21 -10.14 -7.77
N ASN A 74 9.20 -10.14 -6.89
CA ASN A 74 10.13 -9.02 -6.69
C ASN A 74 11.20 -8.85 -7.79
N HIS A 75 11.22 -9.71 -8.82
CA HIS A 75 12.16 -9.53 -9.92
C HIS A 75 11.99 -8.16 -10.57
N LEU A 76 13.09 -7.46 -10.85
CA LEU A 76 13.07 -6.11 -11.42
C LEU A 76 12.32 -6.10 -12.75
N ARG A 77 11.31 -5.23 -12.85
CA ARG A 77 10.53 -4.99 -14.08
C ARG A 77 10.77 -3.57 -14.60
N ALA A 78 10.41 -3.33 -15.86
CA ALA A 78 10.52 -2.02 -16.50
C ALA A 78 9.29 -1.13 -16.24
N ASP A 79 8.40 -1.54 -15.35
CA ASP A 79 7.15 -0.84 -15.07
C ASP A 79 7.40 0.40 -14.20
N ALA A 80 6.60 1.45 -14.41
CA ALA A 80 6.75 2.71 -13.68
C ALA A 80 6.37 2.58 -12.20
N ILE A 81 5.48 1.62 -11.90
CA ILE A 81 4.99 1.28 -10.57
C ILE A 81 5.20 -0.22 -10.41
N GLN A 82 5.98 -0.62 -9.41
CA GLN A 82 6.22 -2.02 -9.11
C GLN A 82 5.95 -2.26 -7.62
N PRO A 83 4.85 -2.94 -7.27
CA PRO A 83 4.67 -3.45 -5.92
C PRO A 83 5.76 -4.47 -5.57
N VAL A 84 6.22 -4.43 -4.32
CA VAL A 84 7.28 -5.26 -3.79
C VAL A 84 6.78 -6.00 -2.56
N PHE A 85 7.02 -7.30 -2.50
CA PHE A 85 6.76 -8.11 -1.31
C PHE A 85 7.92 -8.02 -0.32
N SER A 86 7.59 -7.96 0.96
CA SER A 86 8.55 -7.93 2.07
C SER A 86 7.95 -8.56 3.31
N LEU A 87 8.80 -8.93 4.26
CA LEU A 87 8.35 -9.30 5.61
C LEU A 87 8.55 -8.10 6.53
N ASN A 88 7.58 -7.84 7.40
CA ASN A 88 7.78 -6.91 8.52
C ASN A 88 8.60 -7.57 9.64
N ASP A 89 8.87 -6.84 10.72
CA ASP A 89 9.68 -7.31 11.85
C ASP A 89 9.07 -8.52 12.59
N ASP A 90 7.74 -8.68 12.49
CA ASP A 90 7.00 -9.81 13.05
C ASP A 90 6.94 -11.02 12.10
N GLY A 91 7.56 -10.93 10.92
CA GLY A 91 7.55 -11.98 9.90
C GLY A 91 6.25 -12.06 9.11
N VAL A 92 5.39 -11.05 9.18
CA VAL A 92 4.15 -10.95 8.39
C VAL A 92 4.50 -10.49 6.98
N LEU A 93 3.93 -11.16 5.98
CA LEU A 93 4.11 -10.81 4.57
C LEU A 93 3.29 -9.58 4.22
N ASN A 94 3.92 -8.63 3.54
CA ASN A 94 3.35 -7.37 3.09
C ASN A 94 3.72 -7.13 1.62
N CYS A 95 2.79 -6.63 0.83
CA CYS A 95 3.04 -6.08 -0.50
C CYS A 95 2.98 -4.56 -0.42
N TRP A 96 3.95 -3.82 -0.95
CA TRP A 96 3.96 -2.37 -0.82
C TRP A 96 4.52 -1.67 -2.04
N VAL A 97 4.15 -0.40 -2.19
CA VAL A 97 4.68 0.48 -3.22
C VAL A 97 4.99 1.85 -2.65
N LYS A 98 6.16 2.38 -3.03
CA LYS A 98 6.57 3.74 -2.70
C LYS A 98 6.09 4.71 -3.77
N MET A 99 5.49 5.82 -3.34
CA MET A 99 5.00 6.85 -4.24
C MET A 99 5.63 8.21 -3.92
N PRO A 100 5.93 9.03 -4.96
CA PRO A 100 6.21 10.44 -4.75
C PRO A 100 4.99 11.14 -4.13
N LEU A 101 5.25 12.07 -3.20
CA LEU A 101 4.21 12.86 -2.57
C LEU A 101 3.62 13.93 -3.50
N PHE A 102 4.41 14.35 -4.49
CA PHE A 102 4.05 15.42 -5.43
C PHE A 102 4.14 14.94 -6.87
N GLY A 103 3.39 15.60 -7.75
CA GLY A 103 3.46 15.39 -9.20
C GLY A 103 2.72 14.16 -9.73
N GLN A 104 1.94 13.47 -8.87
CA GLN A 104 1.05 12.41 -9.31
C GLN A 104 -0.35 12.98 -9.59
N ASP A 105 -0.92 12.64 -10.73
CA ASP A 105 -2.34 12.90 -10.98
C ASP A 105 -3.22 11.81 -10.35
N ARG A 106 -4.52 12.07 -10.29
CA ARG A 106 -5.47 11.15 -9.66
C ARG A 106 -5.51 9.79 -10.35
N SER A 107 -5.39 9.75 -11.68
CA SER A 107 -5.34 8.49 -12.43
C SER A 107 -4.15 7.64 -12.03
N THR A 108 -2.97 8.24 -11.95
CA THR A 108 -1.74 7.53 -11.57
C THR A 108 -1.82 6.99 -10.15
N LEU A 109 -2.43 7.74 -9.22
CA LEU A 109 -2.68 7.28 -7.86
C LEU A 109 -3.65 6.09 -7.83
N ALA A 110 -4.73 6.15 -8.62
CA ALA A 110 -5.71 5.07 -8.72
C ALA A 110 -5.12 3.81 -9.37
N ASP A 111 -4.33 3.97 -10.43
CA ASP A 111 -3.64 2.88 -11.12
C ASP A 111 -2.61 2.21 -10.19
N ALA A 112 -1.85 3.01 -9.42
CA ALA A 112 -0.91 2.48 -8.44
C ALA A 112 -1.59 1.69 -7.32
N PHE A 113 -2.73 2.17 -6.84
CA PHE A 113 -3.54 1.47 -5.85
C PHE A 113 -4.15 0.18 -6.41
N GLY A 114 -4.67 0.23 -7.64
CA GLY A 114 -5.18 -0.96 -8.35
C GLY A 114 -4.09 -2.03 -8.54
N GLU A 115 -2.93 -1.64 -9.07
CA GLU A 115 -1.80 -2.55 -9.28
C GLU A 115 -1.33 -3.20 -7.97
N LEU A 116 -1.27 -2.43 -6.87
CA LEU A 116 -0.96 -2.98 -5.54
C LEU A 116 -1.94 -4.09 -5.14
N LEU A 117 -3.25 -3.83 -5.27
CA LEU A 117 -4.29 -4.78 -4.89
C LEU A 117 -4.30 -6.01 -5.81
N ASP A 118 -4.18 -5.81 -7.12
CA ASP A 118 -4.15 -6.90 -8.09
C ASP A 118 -2.95 -7.84 -7.83
N VAL A 119 -1.77 -7.28 -7.59
CA VAL A 119 -0.57 -8.06 -7.25
C VAL A 119 -0.71 -8.76 -5.90
N ALA A 120 -1.25 -8.07 -4.88
CA ALA A 120 -1.45 -8.68 -3.57
C ALA A 120 -2.49 -9.82 -3.61
N GLN A 121 -3.61 -9.64 -4.34
CA GLN A 121 -4.66 -10.65 -4.45
C GLN A 121 -4.24 -11.87 -5.28
N ALA A 122 -3.29 -11.72 -6.20
CA ALA A 122 -2.72 -12.83 -6.96
C ALA A 122 -1.89 -13.80 -6.09
N MET A 123 -1.58 -13.43 -4.85
CA MET A 123 -0.82 -14.30 -3.95
C MET A 123 -1.61 -15.56 -3.56
N PRO A 124 -0.96 -16.74 -3.55
CA PRO A 124 -1.57 -17.96 -3.05
C PRO A 124 -1.95 -17.80 -1.57
N LYS A 125 -3.25 -17.93 -1.29
CA LYS A 125 -3.78 -17.98 0.07
C LYS A 125 -3.64 -19.40 0.63
N ALA A 126 -3.47 -19.52 1.95
CA ALA A 126 -3.52 -20.81 2.62
C ALA A 126 -4.92 -21.43 2.40
N ALA A 127 -4.94 -22.73 2.04
CA ALA A 127 -6.17 -23.48 1.78
C ALA A 127 -6.92 -23.85 3.07
#